data_AF-A0A954TRJ1-F1
#
_entry.id   AF-A0A954TRJ1-F1
#
_cell.length_a   1.000
_cell.length_b   1.000
_cell.length_c   1.000
_cell.angle_alpha   90.00
_cell.angle_beta   90.00
_cell.angle_gamma   90.00
#
_symmetry.space_group_name_H-M   'P 1'
#
loop_
_entity.id
_entity.type
_entity.pdbx_description
1 polymer ?
#
loop_
_entity_poly.entity_id
_entity_poly.type
_entity_poly.pdbx_seq_one_letter_code
_entity_poly.pdbx_strand_id
1 'polypeptide(L)' 'MGYDEDEDDFDYDEFVEREFGAPLRSKAVPLHWQIVAIGLVVLFALGTWVSLGLWTPF' A
#
# COMPACT_ATOMS: atom_id res chain seq x y z
N MET A 1 14.93 -18.71 -31.87
CA MET A 1 15.14 -17.31 -31.46
C MET A 1 15.56 -17.38 -30.02
N GLY A 2 16.84 -17.11 -29.75
CA GLY A 2 17.39 -17.10 -28.39
C GLY A 2 17.02 -15.77 -27.73
N TYR A 3 16.69 -15.84 -26.44
CA TYR A 3 16.52 -14.67 -25.59
C TYR A 3 17.91 -14.36 -25.03
N ASP A 4 18.60 -13.38 -25.62
CA ASP A 4 19.87 -12.82 -25.13
C ASP A 4 19.65 -11.32 -24.90
N GLU A 5 18.81 -10.99 -23.92
CA GLU A 5 18.79 -9.67 -23.27
C GLU A 5 18.91 -9.98 -21.77
N ASP A 6 19.59 -9.12 -21.01
CA ASP A 6 19.66 -9.10 -19.54
C ASP A 6 20.88 -9.76 -18.84
N GLU A 7 22.05 -9.85 -19.49
CA GLU A 7 23.32 -10.18 -18.77
C GLU A 7 24.06 -8.97 -18.16
N ASP A 8 23.54 -7.73 -18.29
CA ASP A 8 24.22 -6.50 -17.80
C ASP A 8 23.25 -5.44 -17.20
N ASP A 9 22.17 -5.86 -16.52
CA ASP A 9 21.38 -4.92 -15.72
C ASP A 9 22.08 -4.68 -14.37
N PHE A 10 22.80 -3.55 -14.28
CA PHE A 10 23.44 -3.13 -13.03
C PHE A 10 22.41 -3.05 -11.89
N ASP A 11 22.50 -3.97 -10.93
CA ASP A 11 21.56 -4.04 -9.79
C ASP A 11 21.78 -2.87 -8.84
N TYR A 12 21.02 -1.81 -9.09
CA TYR A 12 21.07 -0.57 -8.35
C TYR A 12 20.68 -0.76 -6.88
N ASP A 13 19.77 -1.68 -6.59
CA ASP A 13 19.33 -1.97 -5.22
C ASP A 13 20.47 -2.65 -4.45
N GLU A 14 21.17 -3.61 -5.06
CA GLU A 14 22.34 -4.28 -4.46
C GLU A 14 23.51 -3.31 -4.23
N PHE A 15 23.84 -2.45 -5.21
CA PHE A 15 24.92 -1.47 -5.05
C PHE A 15 24.63 -0.49 -3.90
N VAL A 16 23.40 0.02 -3.81
CA VAL A 16 23.03 1.01 -2.79
C VAL A 16 23.00 0.37 -1.40
N GLU A 17 22.49 -0.84 -1.27
CA GLU A 17 22.50 -1.57 0.01
C GLU A 17 23.93 -1.86 0.48
N ARG A 18 24.84 -2.22 -0.44
CA ARG A 18 26.24 -2.50 -0.11
C ARG A 18 27.03 -1.24 0.28
N GLU A 19 26.86 -0.15 -0.44
CA GLU A 19 27.67 1.07 -0.24
C GLU A 19 27.10 1.98 0.89
N PHE A 20 25.78 2.00 1.08
CA PHE A 20 25.11 2.91 2.02
C PHE A 20 24.35 2.21 3.16
N GLY A 21 24.21 0.89 3.12
CA GLY A 21 23.43 0.10 4.08
C GLY A 21 21.93 0.04 3.75
N ALA A 22 21.21 -0.88 4.40
CA ALA A 22 19.79 -1.09 4.14
C ALA A 22 18.93 0.12 4.58
N PRO A 23 18.07 0.68 3.71
CA PRO A 23 17.25 1.82 4.08
C PRO A 23 16.16 1.41 5.07
N LEU A 24 16.06 2.09 6.22
CA LEU A 24 14.92 2.03 7.15
C LEU A 24 13.69 2.71 6.51
N ARG A 25 13.19 2.17 5.41
CA ARG A 25 12.13 2.82 4.65
C ARG A 25 10.78 2.25 5.08
N SER A 26 10.19 2.84 6.12
CA SER A 26 8.72 2.81 6.20
C SER A 26 8.23 3.55 4.95
N LYS A 27 7.78 2.81 3.94
CA LYS A 27 7.17 3.42 2.75
C LYS A 27 5.98 4.23 3.25
N ALA A 28 6.16 5.55 3.32
CA ALA A 28 5.09 6.47 3.63
C ALA A 28 3.98 6.23 2.61
N VAL A 29 2.87 5.66 3.09
CA VAL A 29 1.73 5.34 2.23
C VAL A 29 1.21 6.66 1.66
N PRO A 30 1.03 6.76 0.32
CA PRO A 30 0.58 8.00 -0.29
C PRO A 30 -0.75 8.47 0.32
N LEU A 31 -0.92 9.77 0.50
CA LEU A 31 -2.06 10.37 1.19
C LEU A 31 -3.41 10.00 0.54
N HIS A 32 -3.44 9.82 -0.79
CA HIS A 32 -4.66 9.35 -1.48
C HIS A 32 -5.09 7.95 -1.02
N TRP A 33 -4.15 7.05 -0.73
CA TRP A 33 -4.48 5.73 -0.18
C TRP A 33 -4.99 5.83 1.25
N GLN A 34 -4.51 6.79 2.04
CA GLN A 34 -5.06 7.05 3.37
C GLN A 34 -6.50 7.54 3.30
N ILE A 35 -6.82 8.46 2.38
CA ILE A 35 -8.20 8.93 2.15
C ILE A 35 -9.10 7.79 1.69
N VAL A 36 -8.64 6.95 0.75
CA VAL A 36 -9.37 5.76 0.32
C VAL A 36 -9.63 4.83 1.49
N ALA A 37 -8.63 4.55 2.32
CA ALA A 37 -8.78 3.70 3.49
C ALA A 37 -9.81 4.28 4.48
N ILE A 38 -9.76 5.58 4.75
CA ILE A 38 -10.75 6.25 5.61
C ILE A 38 -12.15 6.14 5.01
N GLY A 39 -12.30 6.39 3.70
CA GLY A 39 -13.58 6.27 3.01
C GLY A 39 -14.18 4.86 3.10
N LEU A 40 -13.36 3.82 2.94
CA LEU A 40 -13.79 2.43 3.09
C LEU A 40 -14.25 2.11 4.52
N VAL A 41 -13.52 2.59 5.53
CA VAL A 41 -13.89 2.41 6.93
C VAL A 41 -15.22 3.09 7.26
N VAL A 42 -15.43 4.31 6.76
CA VAL A 42 -16.69 5.04 6.96
C VAL A 42 -17.86 4.32 6.29
N LEU A 43 -17.69 3.87 5.04
CA LEU A 43 -18.74 3.11 4.34
C LEU A 43 -19.09 1.81 5.07
N PHE A 44 -18.08 1.10 5.59
CA PHE A 44 -18.30 -0.10 6.38
C PHE A 44 -19.05 0.20 7.68
N ALA A 45 -18.68 1.26 8.39
CA ALA A 45 -19.36 1.68 9.62
C ALA A 45 -20.82 2.07 9.36
N LEU A 46 -21.10 2.80 8.26
CA LEU A 46 -22.46 3.17 7.87
C LEU A 46 -23.28 1.95 7.45
N GLY A 47 -22.70 1.05 6.66
CA GLY A 47 -23.36 -0.18 6.24
C GLY A 47 -23.72 -1.08 7.42
N THR A 48 -22.80 -1.23 8.38
CA THR A 48 -23.06 -1.99 9.60
C THR A 48 -24.08 -1.30 10.50
N TRP A 49 -24.03 0.02 10.65
CA TRP A 49 -25.02 0.78 11.42
C TRP A 49 -26.44 0.61 10.87
N VAL A 50 -26.60 0.72 9.56
CA VAL A 50 -27.88 0.51 8.86
C VAL A 50 -28.32 -0.95 8.98
N SER A 51 -27.42 -1.90 8.76
CA SER A 51 -27.73 -3.34 8.82
C SER A 51 -28.14 -3.79 10.22
N LEU A 52 -27.59 -3.19 11.28
CA LEU A 52 -27.91 -3.53 12.66
C LEU A 52 -29.18 -2.82 13.16
N GLY A 53 -29.80 -1.96 12.35
CA GLY A 53 -30.98 -1.21 12.77
C GLY A 53 -30.69 -0.24 13.91
N LEU A 54 -29.43 0.14 14.14
CA LEU A 54 -29.03 1.08 15.21
C LEU A 54 -29.59 2.49 15.02
N TRP A 55 -30.33 2.72 13.94
CA TRP A 55 -31.03 3.96 13.64
C TRP A 55 -32.53 3.92 13.92
N THR A 56 -33.14 2.74 14.14
CA THR A 56 -34.55 2.66 14.52
C THR A 56 -34.71 2.80 16.04
N PRO A 57 -35.34 3.87 16.54
CA PRO A 57 -35.73 3.93 17.94
C PRO A 57 -36.86 2.93 18.17
N PHE A 58 -36.75 2.12 19.24
CA PHE A 58 -37.83 1.28 19.74
C PHE A 58 -38.96 2.14 20.33
#